data_AF-A0A4W3GUA7-F1
#
_entry.id   AF-A0A4W3GUA7-F1
#
_cell.length_a   1.000
_cell.length_b   1.000
_cell.length_c   1.000
_cell.angle_alpha   90.00
_cell.angle_beta   90.00
_cell.angle_gamma   90.00
#
_symmetry.space_group_name_H-M   'P 1'
#
loop_
_entity.id
_entity.type
_entity.pdbx_description
1 polymer ?
#
loop_
_entity_poly.entity_id
_entity_poly.type
_entity_poly.pdbx_seq_one_letter_code
_entity_poly.pdbx_strand_id
1 'polypeptide(L)'
;MTCLPFLFILRTHFQEVPGDMNLKKAVFFLTSNNPVILAYSAAYIQHECFTKESAKLEVNRYEGIPRLINLLKIPNANIQQAVCGALRNTVFKNNTNKLEFVRHGGIAEVLHLLQETNDTEIRDQITGAMLWHCQRHRP
;
A
#
# COMPACT_ATOMS: atom_id res chain seq x y z
N MET A 1 -12.04 2.14 12.86
CA MET A 1 -12.40 3.51 12.47
C MET A 1 -11.27 4.13 11.64
N THR A 2 -11.08 3.80 10.36
CA THR A 2 -10.17 4.58 9.46
C THR A 2 -10.33 4.29 7.94
N CYS A 3 -11.45 3.78 7.44
CA CYS A 3 -11.65 3.69 5.96
C CYS A 3 -12.46 4.85 5.36
N LEU A 4 -13.07 5.72 6.18
CA LEU A 4 -14.03 6.71 5.70
C LEU A 4 -13.50 8.14 5.45
N PRO A 5 -12.40 8.66 6.05
CA PRO A 5 -11.99 10.03 5.75
C PRO A 5 -11.37 10.19 4.35
N PHE A 6 -10.65 9.18 3.85
CA PHE A 6 -9.93 9.28 2.56
C PHE A 6 -10.85 9.14 1.34
N LEU A 7 -11.95 8.40 1.45
CA LEU A 7 -13.01 8.35 0.43
C LEU A 7 -13.69 9.72 0.21
N PHE A 8 -13.63 10.62 1.18
CA PHE A 8 -14.17 11.98 1.04
C PHE A 8 -13.22 12.89 0.23
N ILE A 9 -11.90 12.72 0.38
CA ILE A 9 -10.89 13.40 -0.45
C ILE A 9 -10.95 12.89 -1.91
N LEU A 10 -11.32 11.63 -2.10
CA LEU A 10 -11.53 11.06 -3.44
C LEU A 10 -12.65 11.76 -4.23
N ARG A 11 -13.70 12.27 -3.56
CA ARG A 11 -14.86 12.86 -4.23
C ARG A 11 -14.59 14.24 -4.84
N THR A 12 -13.60 14.98 -4.33
CA THR A 12 -13.31 16.36 -4.78
C THR A 12 -12.31 16.45 -5.94
N HIS A 13 -11.61 15.37 -6.29
CA HIS A 13 -10.66 15.31 -7.43
C HIS A 13 -11.12 14.37 -8.56
N PHE A 14 -12.40 14.00 -8.58
CA PHE A 14 -12.98 12.94 -9.41
C PHE A 14 -13.03 13.23 -10.94
N GLN A 15 -12.42 14.30 -11.43
CA GLN A 15 -12.42 14.62 -12.88
C GLN A 15 -11.30 13.92 -13.67
N GLU A 16 -10.29 13.31 -13.03
CA GLU A 16 -9.15 12.69 -13.74
C GLU A 16 -9.13 11.15 -13.72
N VAL A 17 -10.02 10.47 -12.99
CA VAL A 17 -9.96 9.01 -12.86
C VAL A 17 -10.94 8.34 -13.83
N PRO A 18 -10.46 7.51 -14.79
CA PRO A 18 -11.34 6.85 -15.75
C PRO A 18 -12.29 5.87 -15.05
N GLY A 19 -13.57 5.86 -15.44
CA GLY A 19 -14.66 5.11 -14.81
C GLY A 19 -14.47 3.58 -14.72
N ASP A 20 -13.53 3.01 -15.48
CA ASP A 20 -13.16 1.60 -15.44
C ASP A 20 -11.83 1.38 -14.70
N MET A 21 -11.73 1.84 -13.45
CA MET A 21 -10.55 1.56 -12.61
C MET A 21 -10.53 0.07 -12.24
N ASN A 22 -9.34 -0.54 -12.35
CA ASN A 22 -9.11 -1.94 -11.98
C ASN A 22 -7.70 -2.10 -11.40
N LEU A 23 -7.40 -3.25 -10.77
CA LEU A 23 -6.10 -3.49 -10.13
C LEU A 23 -4.92 -3.34 -11.08
N LYS A 24 -5.05 -3.77 -12.34
CA LYS A 24 -4.00 -3.61 -13.35
C LYS A 24 -3.70 -2.13 -13.63
N LYS A 25 -4.74 -1.31 -13.82
CA LYS A 25 -4.61 0.14 -14.03
C LYS A 25 -4.09 0.84 -12.78
N ALA A 26 -4.58 0.47 -11.60
CA ALA A 26 -4.10 1.03 -10.35
C ALA A 26 -2.59 0.78 -10.19
N VAL A 27 -2.12 -0.45 -10.44
CA VAL A 27 -0.69 -0.77 -10.39
C VAL A 27 0.12 -0.03 -11.47
N PHE A 28 -0.44 0.15 -12.67
CA PHE A 28 0.17 0.97 -13.72
C PHE A 28 0.28 2.44 -13.28
N PHE A 29 -0.74 2.99 -12.64
CA PHE A 29 -0.75 4.38 -12.18
C PHE A 29 0.19 4.64 -11.00
N LEU A 30 0.69 3.62 -10.31
CA LEU A 30 1.77 3.75 -9.31
C LEU A 30 3.10 4.25 -9.92
N THR A 31 3.26 4.29 -11.25
CA THR A 31 4.43 4.90 -11.89
C THR A 31 4.19 6.32 -12.38
N SER A 32 3.05 6.91 -12.06
CA SER A 32 2.75 8.28 -12.46
C SER A 32 3.56 9.28 -11.65
N ASN A 33 3.86 10.45 -12.23
CA ASN A 33 4.54 11.54 -11.51
C ASN A 33 3.59 12.41 -10.68
N ASN A 34 2.28 12.16 -10.74
CA ASN A 34 1.28 12.94 -10.01
C ASN A 34 1.03 12.33 -8.62
N PRO A 35 1.35 13.04 -7.52
CA PRO A 35 1.19 12.53 -6.16
C PRO A 35 -0.26 12.18 -5.80
N VAL A 36 -1.24 12.87 -6.40
CA VAL A 36 -2.67 12.58 -6.21
C VAL A 36 -3.04 11.23 -6.82
N ILE A 37 -2.56 10.96 -8.04
CA ILE A 37 -2.79 9.67 -8.74
C ILE A 37 -2.10 8.53 -7.99
N LEU A 38 -0.89 8.75 -7.47
CA LEU A 38 -0.16 7.76 -6.68
C LEU A 38 -0.92 7.38 -5.40
N ALA A 39 -1.34 8.37 -4.61
CA ALA A 39 -2.11 8.14 -3.40
C ALA A 39 -3.47 7.47 -3.70
N TYR A 40 -4.16 7.94 -4.75
CA TYR A 40 -5.42 7.34 -5.22
C TYR A 40 -5.24 5.85 -5.55
N SER A 41 -4.22 5.53 -6.34
CA SER A 41 -3.98 4.17 -6.83
C SER A 41 -3.62 3.22 -5.70
N ALA A 42 -2.80 3.68 -4.74
CA ALA A 42 -2.49 2.92 -3.53
C ALA A 42 -3.73 2.69 -2.66
N ALA A 43 -4.56 3.72 -2.45
CA ALA A 43 -5.81 3.59 -1.69
C ALA A 43 -6.82 2.63 -2.36
N TYR A 44 -6.89 2.64 -3.70
CA TYR A 44 -7.71 1.69 -4.45
C TYR A 44 -7.23 0.25 -4.23
N ILE A 45 -5.92 0.00 -4.33
CA ILE A 45 -5.32 -1.31 -4.06
C ILE A 45 -5.58 -1.73 -2.61
N GLN A 46 -5.45 -0.81 -1.65
CA GLN A 46 -5.74 -1.06 -0.24
C GLN A 46 -7.17 -1.57 -0.04
N HIS A 47 -8.15 -0.93 -0.68
CA HIS A 47 -9.56 -1.30 -0.58
C HIS A 47 -9.83 -2.67 -1.21
N GLU A 48 -9.37 -2.90 -2.44
CA GLU A 48 -9.57 -4.18 -3.11
C GLU A 48 -8.89 -5.35 -2.36
N CYS A 49 -7.67 -5.16 -1.85
CA CYS A 49 -6.97 -6.16 -1.04
C CYS A 49 -7.61 -6.41 0.33
N PHE A 50 -8.37 -5.45 0.86
CA PHE A 50 -9.17 -5.66 2.07
C PHE A 50 -10.42 -6.50 1.78
N THR A 51 -11.07 -6.23 0.65
CA THR A 51 -12.34 -6.85 0.28
C THR A 51 -12.17 -8.25 -0.31
N LYS A 52 -11.13 -8.47 -1.12
CA LYS A 52 -10.94 -9.72 -1.89
C LYS A 52 -9.54 -10.29 -1.68
N GLU A 53 -9.47 -11.58 -1.36
CA GLU A 53 -8.19 -12.30 -1.31
C GLU A 53 -7.58 -12.48 -2.71
N SER A 54 -8.42 -12.63 -3.76
CA SER A 54 -7.96 -12.72 -5.15
C SER A 54 -7.25 -11.43 -5.61
N ALA A 55 -7.66 -10.27 -5.10
CA ALA A 55 -7.00 -9.00 -5.39
C ALA A 55 -5.52 -9.00 -4.98
N LYS A 56 -5.20 -9.63 -3.84
CA LYS A 56 -3.81 -9.75 -3.37
C LYS A 56 -2.94 -10.54 -4.33
N LEU A 57 -3.50 -11.58 -4.96
CA LEU A 57 -2.81 -12.38 -5.98
C LEU A 57 -2.64 -11.58 -7.28
N GLU A 58 -3.65 -10.81 -7.67
CA GLU A 58 -3.56 -9.93 -8.86
C GLU A 58 -2.51 -8.83 -8.68
N VAL A 59 -2.46 -8.18 -7.52
CA VAL A 59 -1.44 -7.17 -7.20
C VAL A 59 -0.04 -7.77 -7.31
N ASN A 60 0.16 -9.00 -6.85
CA ASN A 60 1.43 -9.70 -7.04
C ASN A 60 1.71 -9.98 -8.52
N ARG A 61 0.72 -10.51 -9.26
CA ARG A 61 0.83 -10.79 -10.69
C ARG A 61 1.19 -9.57 -11.53
N TYR A 62 0.73 -8.38 -11.13
CA TYR A 62 1.05 -7.12 -11.82
C TYR A 62 2.31 -6.43 -11.28
N GLU A 63 3.10 -7.09 -10.42
CA GLU A 63 4.30 -6.54 -9.79
C GLU A 63 4.02 -5.26 -8.98
N GLY A 64 2.86 -5.22 -8.30
CA GLY A 64 2.44 -4.08 -7.50
C GLY A 64 3.25 -3.92 -6.21
N ILE A 65 3.75 -5.01 -5.62
CA ILE A 65 4.53 -4.99 -4.38
C ILE A 65 5.83 -4.17 -4.52
N PRO A 66 6.72 -4.45 -5.48
CA PRO A 66 7.95 -3.65 -5.64
C PRO A 66 7.65 -2.19 -5.98
N ARG A 67 6.57 -1.91 -6.73
CA ARG A 67 6.14 -0.54 -7.05
C ARG A 67 5.69 0.20 -5.79
N LEU A 68 4.88 -0.42 -4.95
CA LEU A 68 4.46 0.14 -3.67
C LEU A 68 5.67 0.41 -2.76
N ILE A 69 6.63 -0.51 -2.65
CA ILE A 69 7.86 -0.29 -1.87
C ILE A 69 8.62 0.94 -2.38
N ASN A 70 8.77 1.09 -3.69
CA ASN A 70 9.45 2.26 -4.26
C ASN A 70 8.75 3.59 -3.97
N LEU A 71 7.43 3.60 -3.79
CA LEU A 71 6.68 4.81 -3.45
C LEU A 71 6.92 5.27 -2.00
N LEU A 72 7.35 4.38 -1.09
CA LEU A 72 7.70 4.77 0.28
C LEU A 72 8.86 5.78 0.33
N LYS A 73 9.75 5.73 -0.68
CA LYS A 73 10.90 6.64 -0.84
C LYS A 73 10.50 8.07 -1.15
N ILE A 74 9.25 8.31 -1.58
CA ILE A 74 8.77 9.66 -1.87
C ILE A 74 8.41 10.31 -0.53
N PRO A 75 9.04 11.44 -0.13
CA PRO A 75 8.81 12.10 1.14
C PRO A 75 7.47 12.87 1.14
N ASN A 76 6.37 12.14 1.01
CA ASN A 76 5.01 12.66 0.98
C ASN A 76 4.13 11.81 1.89
N ALA A 77 3.68 12.38 3.01
CA ALA A 77 2.91 11.68 4.04
C ALA A 77 1.61 11.04 3.48
N ASN A 78 0.91 11.71 2.56
CA ASN A 78 -0.32 11.17 1.97
C ASN A 78 -0.04 9.91 1.13
N ILE A 79 1.04 9.92 0.35
CA ILE A 79 1.46 8.76 -0.45
C ILE A 79 1.91 7.65 0.50
N GLN A 80 2.80 7.96 1.44
CA GLN A 80 3.35 6.99 2.39
C GLN A 80 2.24 6.31 3.21
N GLN A 81 1.28 7.06 3.73
CA GLN A 81 0.12 6.52 4.46
C GLN A 81 -0.72 5.59 3.58
N ALA A 82 -1.07 6.01 2.36
CA ALA A 82 -1.85 5.18 1.44
C ALA A 82 -1.09 3.89 1.06
N VAL A 83 0.20 4.00 0.80
CA VAL A 83 1.08 2.89 0.41
C VAL A 83 1.30 1.92 1.59
N CYS A 84 1.54 2.41 2.79
CA CYS A 84 1.64 1.59 4.01
C CYS A 84 0.35 0.80 4.23
N GLY A 85 -0.80 1.46 4.09
CA GLY A 85 -2.10 0.84 4.16
C GLY A 85 -2.29 -0.26 3.10
N ALA A 86 -1.93 0.02 1.85
CA ALA A 86 -1.99 -0.93 0.75
C ALA A 86 -1.08 -2.14 0.96
N LEU A 87 0.17 -1.91 1.36
CA LEU A 87 1.15 -2.96 1.66
C LEU A 87 0.67 -3.86 2.79
N ARG A 88 0.20 -3.27 3.90
CA ARG A 88 -0.36 -4.02 5.03
C ARG A 88 -1.47 -4.97 4.59
N ASN A 89 -2.42 -4.48 3.79
CA ASN A 89 -3.53 -5.31 3.31
C ASN A 89 -3.09 -6.36 2.29
N THR A 90 -2.12 -6.02 1.44
CA THR A 90 -1.58 -6.92 0.41
C THR A 90 -0.81 -8.09 1.01
N VAL A 91 -0.05 -7.87 2.09
CA VAL A 91 0.69 -8.94 2.79
C VAL A 91 -0.14 -9.68 3.84
N PHE A 92 -1.30 -9.12 4.22
CA PHE A 92 -2.15 -9.73 5.24
C PHE A 92 -2.67 -11.09 4.78
N LYS A 93 -2.39 -12.14 5.57
CA LYS A 93 -2.77 -13.54 5.30
C LYS A 93 -2.29 -14.12 3.94
N ASN A 94 -1.37 -13.46 3.23
CA ASN A 94 -0.83 -13.95 1.96
C ASN A 94 0.68 -14.19 2.05
N ASN A 95 1.10 -15.46 2.09
CA ASN A 95 2.51 -15.82 2.26
C ASN A 95 3.37 -15.47 1.04
N THR A 96 2.84 -15.60 -0.17
CA THR A 96 3.56 -15.23 -1.40
C THR A 96 3.90 -13.75 -1.40
N ASN A 97 2.94 -12.90 -1.05
CA ASN A 97 3.14 -11.45 -1.00
C ASN A 97 4.10 -11.05 0.13
N LYS A 98 4.07 -11.77 1.25
CA LYS A 98 5.05 -11.59 2.33
C LYS A 98 6.47 -11.88 1.84
N LEU A 99 6.68 -12.99 1.15
CA LEU A 99 7.99 -13.37 0.61
C LEU A 99 8.48 -12.35 -0.40
N GLU A 100 7.64 -11.92 -1.34
CA GLU A 100 8.00 -10.89 -2.32
C GLU A 100 8.33 -9.55 -1.66
N PHE A 101 7.56 -9.14 -0.66
CA PHE A 101 7.83 -7.92 0.10
C PHE A 101 9.22 -7.96 0.76
N VAL A 102 9.60 -9.09 1.36
CA VAL A 102 10.94 -9.28 1.95
C VAL A 102 12.01 -9.33 0.87
N ARG A 103 11.76 -10.06 -0.23
CA ARG A 103 12.69 -10.22 -1.36
C ARG A 103 13.07 -8.89 -1.99
N HIS A 104 12.12 -7.95 -2.06
CA HIS A 104 12.33 -6.61 -2.60
C HIS A 104 12.82 -5.59 -1.55
N GLY A 105 13.27 -6.03 -0.38
CA GLY A 105 13.84 -5.14 0.63
C GLY A 105 12.82 -4.29 1.39
N GLY A 106 11.52 -4.65 1.34
CA GLY A 106 10.46 -3.87 1.96
C GLY A 106 10.63 -3.67 3.47
N ILE A 107 11.27 -4.61 4.17
CA ILE A 107 11.58 -4.46 5.61
C ILE A 107 12.53 -3.27 5.83
N ALA A 108 13.59 -3.15 5.03
CA ALA A 108 14.56 -2.08 5.18
C ALA A 108 13.93 -0.71 4.89
N GLU A 109 13.12 -0.64 3.83
CA GLU A 109 12.42 0.59 3.44
C GLU A 109 11.41 1.05 4.51
N VAL A 110 10.69 0.11 5.08
CA VAL A 110 9.70 0.38 6.13
C VAL A 110 10.38 0.80 7.44
N LEU A 111 11.52 0.20 7.79
CA LEU A 111 12.34 0.64 8.92
C LEU A 111 12.92 2.04 8.71
N HIS A 112 13.37 2.36 7.49
CA HIS A 112 13.83 3.70 7.14
C HIS A 112 12.70 4.72 7.30
N LEU A 113 11.51 4.42 6.76
CA LEU A 113 10.35 5.29 6.90
C LEU A 113 9.95 5.50 8.37
N LEU A 114 10.05 4.46 9.22
CA LEU A 114 9.81 4.58 10.67
C LEU A 114 10.77 5.54 11.37
N GLN A 115 12.01 5.64 10.89
CA GLN A 115 13.00 6.54 11.44
C GLN A 115 12.79 7.98 10.97
N GLU A 116 12.28 8.17 9.75
CA GLU A 116 12.04 9.49 9.18
C GLU A 116 10.69 10.09 9.55
N THR A 117 9.65 9.27 9.77
CA THR A 117 8.29 9.75 10.04
C THR A 117 8.01 9.92 11.53
N ASN A 118 7.46 11.09 11.90
CA ASN A 118 6.86 11.31 13.22
C ASN A 118 5.35 11.01 13.23
N ASP A 119 4.79 10.56 12.10
CA ASP A 119 3.37 10.24 11.98
C ASP A 119 3.06 8.94 12.73
N THR A 120 2.23 9.06 13.77
CA THR A 120 1.84 7.94 14.62
C THR A 120 0.96 6.93 13.89
N GLU A 121 0.20 7.35 12.88
CA GLU A 121 -0.67 6.48 12.09
C GLU A 121 0.15 5.65 11.10
N ILE A 122 1.12 6.26 10.41
CA ILE A 122 2.07 5.52 9.55
C ILE A 122 2.85 4.51 10.40
N ARG A 123 3.33 4.95 11.56
CA ARG A 123 4.07 4.10 12.50
C ARG A 123 3.24 2.93 13.01
N ASP A 124 1.96 3.12 13.32
CA ASP A 124 1.06 2.04 13.77
C ASP A 124 0.76 1.05 12.64
N GLN A 125 0.51 1.54 11.42
CA GLN A 125 0.28 0.68 10.26
C GLN A 125 1.49 -0.19 9.94
N ILE A 126 2.69 0.41 9.98
CA ILE A 126 3.96 -0.28 9.79
C ILE A 126 4.21 -1.28 10.92
N THR A 127 4.11 -0.86 12.17
CA THR A 127 4.36 -1.71 13.34
C THR A 127 3.40 -2.89 13.34
N GLY A 128 2.14 -2.65 12.96
CA GLY A 128 1.19 -3.69 12.67
C GLY A 128 1.72 -4.66 11.61
N ALA A 129 2.02 -4.17 10.40
CA ALA A 129 2.51 -5.01 9.30
C ALA A 129 3.73 -5.88 9.69
N MET A 130 4.69 -5.30 10.43
CA MET A 130 5.88 -5.99 10.93
C MET A 130 5.56 -6.99 12.06
N LEU A 131 4.69 -6.63 13.02
CA LEU A 131 4.26 -7.53 14.09
C LEU A 131 3.53 -8.75 13.52
N TRP A 132 2.72 -8.58 12.48
CA TRP A 132 2.07 -9.68 11.76
C TRP A 132 3.04 -10.58 10.98
N HIS A 133 4.21 -10.07 10.57
CA HIS A 133 5.28 -10.88 10.02
C HIS A 133 5.89 -11.78 11.11
N CYS A 134 6.21 -11.21 12.27
CA CYS A 134 6.82 -11.94 13.39
C CYS A 134 5.88 -12.96 14.06
N GLN A 135 4.57 -12.69 14.16
CA GLN A 135 3.62 -13.59 14.85
C GLN A 135 3.44 -14.98 14.20
N ARG A 136 3.90 -15.16 12.95
CA ARG A 136 3.88 -16.48 12.28
C ARG A 136 5.17 -17.30 12.45
N HIS A 137 6.18 -16.77 13.14
CA HIS A 137 7.32 -17.54 13.64
C HIS A 137 7.16 -17.73 15.16
N ARG A 138 6.15 -18.50 15.58
CA ARG A 138 6.30 -19.34 16.77
C ARG A 138 6.55 -20.77 16.28
N PRO A 139 7.63 -21.44 16.68
CA PRO A 139 7.79 -22.87 16.44
C PRO A 139 6.64 -23.66 17.06
#